data_AF-A0A1X1N135-F1
#
_entry.id   AF-A0A1X1N135-F1
#
_cell.length_a   1.000
_cell.length_b   1.000
_cell.length_c   1.000
_cell.angle_alpha   90.00
_cell.angle_beta   90.00
_cell.angle_gamma   90.00
#
_symmetry.space_group_name_H-M   'P 1'
#
loop_
_entity.id
_entity.type
_entity.pdbx_description
1 polymer ?
#
loop_
_entity_poly.entity_id
_entity_poly.type
_entity_poly.pdbx_seq_one_letter_code
_entity_poly.pdbx_strand_id
1 'polypeptide(L)'
;MGELDESAEIYTDSKGNPEPDSSKRATENVPFTYAGNTIGDAGRNETIKAYFEAEVAPHVPDAWVDMKKTKIGYEIPFTRLFYTYVPPRPLSEIDRALEAQVAKIIGLLREVEA
;
A
#
# COMPACT_ATOMS: atom_id res chain seq x y z
N MET A 1 -1.38 -12.70 31.89
CA MET A 1 -0.75 -11.87 30.85
C MET A 1 -0.95 -10.43 31.29
N GLY A 2 0.10 -9.62 31.30
CA GLY A 2 0.00 -8.21 31.70
C GLY A 2 -0.72 -7.41 30.62
N GLU A 3 -1.51 -6.42 31.04
CA GLU A 3 -2.10 -5.43 30.12
C GLU A 3 -1.06 -4.36 29.79
N LEU A 4 -1.13 -3.83 28.57
CA LEU A 4 -0.29 -2.71 28.14
C LEU A 4 -0.83 -1.42 28.78
N ASP A 5 -0.01 -0.79 29.61
CA ASP A 5 -0.29 0.52 30.20
C ASP A 5 0.52 1.59 29.47
N GLU A 6 -0.17 2.51 28.81
CA GLU A 6 0.45 3.62 28.06
C GLU A 6 1.16 4.64 28.97
N SER A 7 0.87 4.63 30.28
CA SER A 7 1.50 5.50 31.27
C SER A 7 2.68 4.86 32.00
N ALA A 8 3.01 3.61 31.68
CA ALA A 8 4.10 2.88 32.31
C ALA A 8 5.48 3.48 31.96
N GLU A 9 6.44 3.32 32.89
CA GLU A 9 7.83 3.69 32.66
C GLU A 9 8.44 2.86 31.51
N ILE A 10 9.31 3.51 30.74
CA ILE A 10 10.00 2.87 29.61
C ILE A 10 10.92 1.77 30.16
N TYR A 11 10.65 0.52 29.76
CA TYR A 11 11.54 -0.60 30.03
C TYR A 11 12.83 -0.47 29.22
N THR A 12 13.97 -0.68 29.87
CA THR A 12 15.29 -0.65 29.24
C THR A 12 15.93 -2.03 29.20
N ASP A 13 16.70 -2.30 28.15
CA ASP A 13 17.56 -3.47 28.06
C ASP A 13 18.68 -3.44 29.13
N SER A 14 19.47 -4.52 29.20
CA SER A 14 20.60 -4.64 30.13
C SER A 14 21.72 -3.60 29.92
N LYS A 15 21.66 -2.83 28.85
CA LYS A 15 22.61 -1.75 28.50
C LYS A 15 22.00 -0.37 28.73
N GLY A 16 20.77 -0.28 29.24
CA GLY A 16 20.06 0.96 29.51
C GLY A 16 19.40 1.59 28.27
N ASN A 17 19.32 0.89 27.14
CA ASN A 17 18.59 1.39 25.98
C ASN A 17 17.10 1.06 26.11
N PRO A 18 16.18 1.98 25.77
CA PRO A 18 14.76 1.67 25.66
C PRO A 18 14.52 0.44 24.78
N GLU A 19 13.74 -0.52 25.29
CA GLU A 19 13.39 -1.70 24.52
C GLU A 19 12.28 -1.36 23.51
N PRO A 20 12.50 -1.59 22.20
CA PRO A 20 11.53 -1.17 21.19
C PRO A 20 10.33 -2.13 21.16
N ASP A 21 9.12 -1.57 21.25
CA ASP A 21 7.89 -2.32 21.06
C ASP A 21 7.70 -2.71 19.59
N SER A 22 7.83 -4.01 19.31
CA SER A 22 7.71 -4.54 17.96
C SER A 22 6.31 -4.35 17.35
N SER A 23 5.26 -4.20 18.17
CA SER A 23 3.88 -4.00 17.73
C SER A 23 3.60 -2.58 17.23
N LYS A 24 4.41 -1.60 17.67
CA LYS A 24 4.31 -0.18 17.29
C LYS A 24 5.17 0.22 16.09
N ARG A 25 5.77 -0.75 15.39
CA ARG A 25 6.62 -0.46 14.22
C ARG A 25 5.77 0.02 13.05
N ALA A 26 6.14 1.18 12.50
CA ALA A 26 5.58 1.71 11.25
C ALA A 26 6.64 1.71 10.13
N THR A 27 6.19 1.88 8.89
CA THR A 27 7.07 2.04 7.72
C THR A 27 6.59 3.23 6.91
N GLU A 28 7.50 4.16 6.63
CA GLU A 28 7.23 5.33 5.80
C GLU A 28 7.79 5.16 4.39
N ASN A 29 7.03 5.60 3.40
CA ASN A 29 7.48 5.68 2.01
C ASN A 29 8.03 7.09 1.74
N VAL A 30 9.36 7.21 1.76
CA VAL A 30 10.05 8.49 1.58
C VAL A 30 10.42 8.67 0.09
N PRO A 31 9.96 9.75 -0.58
CA PRO A 31 10.40 10.05 -1.93
C PRO A 31 11.91 10.33 -1.99
N PHE A 32 12.62 9.70 -2.93
CA PHE A 32 14.06 9.93 -3.12
C PHE A 32 14.43 11.38 -3.42
N THR A 33 13.49 12.15 -3.95
CA THR A 33 13.66 13.57 -4.29
C THR A 33 13.24 14.51 -3.16
N TYR A 34 12.80 13.97 -2.01
CA TYR A 34 12.42 14.80 -0.87
C TYR A 34 13.60 15.67 -0.42
N ALA A 35 13.30 16.86 0.11
CA ALA A 35 14.29 17.89 0.44
C ALA A 35 15.25 18.25 -0.73
N GLY A 36 14.84 18.02 -1.99
CA GLY A 36 15.62 18.39 -3.17
C GLY A 36 16.82 17.47 -3.46
N ASN A 37 16.84 16.25 -2.95
CA ASN A 37 17.90 15.30 -3.26
C ASN A 37 17.93 14.97 -4.77
N THR A 38 19.04 15.34 -5.40
CA THR A 38 19.36 15.07 -6.82
C THR A 38 20.55 14.14 -7.00
N ILE A 39 21.20 13.75 -5.90
CA ILE A 39 22.42 12.91 -5.89
C ILE A 39 22.09 11.42 -5.71
N GLY A 40 20.80 11.08 -5.65
CA GLY A 40 20.32 9.70 -5.58
C GLY A 40 20.63 9.03 -4.25
N ASP A 41 21.10 7.78 -4.30
CA ASP A 41 21.38 6.99 -3.10
C ASP A 41 22.46 7.61 -2.19
N ALA A 42 23.39 8.36 -2.76
CA ALA A 42 24.44 9.05 -1.99
C ALA A 42 23.87 10.06 -0.98
N GLY A 43 22.69 10.63 -1.25
CA GLY A 43 21.98 11.57 -0.36
C GLY A 43 20.82 10.95 0.41
N ARG A 44 20.70 9.62 0.41
CA ARG A 44 19.54 8.91 0.96
C ARG A 44 19.36 9.15 2.46
N ASN A 45 20.45 9.16 3.23
CA ASN A 45 20.36 9.32 4.68
C ASN A 45 19.90 10.73 5.07
N GLU A 46 20.40 11.76 4.38
CA GLU A 46 20.01 13.15 4.56
C GLU A 46 18.54 13.36 4.17
N THR A 47 18.11 12.71 3.09
CA THR A 47 16.71 12.72 2.64
C THR A 47 15.78 12.11 3.69
N ILE A 48 16.12 10.93 4.21
CA ILE A 48 15.35 10.24 5.26
C ILE A 48 15.32 11.09 6.53
N LYS A 49 16.46 11.66 6.94
CA LYS A 49 16.56 12.52 8.12
C LYS A 49 15.68 13.76 7.99
N ALA A 50 15.74 14.46 6.85
CA ALA A 50 14.93 15.64 6.60
C ALA A 50 13.43 15.32 6.61
N TYR A 51 13.02 14.21 5.99
CA TYR A 51 11.63 13.74 6.03
C TYR A 51 11.19 13.42 7.46
N PHE A 52 11.99 12.66 8.19
CA PHE A 52 11.68 12.26 9.56
C PHE A 52 11.51 13.48 10.48
N GLU A 53 12.40 14.46 10.39
CA GLU A 53 12.34 15.68 11.20
C GLU A 53 11.13 16.57 10.87
N ALA A 54 10.72 16.62 9.60
CA ALA A 54 9.61 17.45 9.16
C ALA A 54 8.24 16.80 9.34
N GLU A 55 8.13 15.50 9.06
CA GLU A 55 6.84 14.81 8.91
C GLU A 55 6.56 13.78 10.02
N VAL A 56 7.57 13.26 10.72
CA VAL A 56 7.38 12.19 11.73
C VAL A 56 7.57 12.70 13.15
N ALA A 57 8.75 13.27 13.44
CA ALA A 57 9.13 13.71 14.78
C ALA A 57 8.12 14.71 15.44
N PRO A 58 7.46 15.63 14.71
CA PRO A 58 6.46 16.51 15.30
C PRO A 58 5.21 15.80 15.80
N HIS A 59 4.91 14.61 15.27
CA HIS A 59 3.72 13.84 15.61
C HIS A 59 4.01 12.69 16.56
N VAL A 60 5.20 12.11 16.50
CA VAL A 60 5.64 10.98 17.33
C VAL A 60 7.05 11.27 17.87
N PRO A 61 7.18 12.02 18.98
CA PRO A 61 8.48 12.50 19.47
C PRO A 61 9.43 11.39 19.94
N ASP A 62 8.89 10.23 20.34
CA ASP A 62 9.62 9.03 20.76
C ASP A 62 9.99 8.11 19.59
N ALA A 63 9.56 8.44 18.37
CA ALA A 63 9.94 7.68 17.19
C ALA A 63 11.44 7.80 16.90
N TRP A 64 11.98 6.77 16.26
CA TRP A 64 13.34 6.76 15.76
C TRP A 64 13.44 5.84 14.55
N VAL A 65 14.44 6.07 13.71
CA VAL A 65 14.64 5.32 12.47
C VAL A 65 15.71 4.24 12.66
N ASP A 66 15.34 2.97 12.44
CA ASP A 66 16.31 1.88 12.31
C ASP A 66 16.95 1.91 10.92
N MET A 67 18.06 2.65 10.79
CA MET A 67 18.77 2.85 9.53
C MET A 67 19.17 1.54 8.83
N LYS A 68 19.39 0.45 9.58
CA LYS A 68 19.76 -0.87 9.01
C LYS A 68 18.59 -1.55 8.28
N LYS A 69 17.35 -1.15 8.57
CA LYS A 69 16.14 -1.71 7.95
C LYS A 69 15.60 -0.87 6.79
N THR A 70 16.24 0.25 6.48
CA THR A 70 15.87 1.07 5.32
C THR A 70 16.11 0.30 4.02
N LYS A 71 15.20 0.42 3.07
CA LYS A 71 15.26 -0.26 1.76
C LYS A 71 14.95 0.73 0.64
N ILE A 72 15.53 0.47 -0.52
CA ILE A 72 15.21 1.20 -1.76
C ILE A 72 14.04 0.48 -2.42
N GLY A 73 12.94 1.20 -2.62
CA GLY A 73 11.76 0.73 -3.35
C GLY A 73 11.57 1.53 -4.64
N TYR A 74 11.01 0.87 -5.66
CA TYR A 74 10.56 1.50 -6.89
C TYR A 74 9.09 1.17 -7.09
N GLU A 75 8.29 2.18 -7.45
CA GLU A 75 6.89 1.99 -7.80
C GLU A 75 6.72 2.13 -9.31
N ILE A 76 6.06 1.13 -9.92
CA ILE A 76 5.64 1.18 -11.32
C ILE A 76 4.11 1.27 -11.30
N PRO A 77 3.51 2.44 -11.61
CA PRO A 77 2.06 2.58 -11.60
C PRO A 77 1.45 1.86 -12.80
N PHE A 78 1.23 0.55 -12.66
CA PHE A 78 0.83 -0.31 -13.77
C PHE A 78 -0.45 0.15 -14.46
N THR A 79 -1.47 0.52 -13.67
CA THR A 79 -2.73 1.06 -14.20
C THR A 79 -2.54 2.35 -14.98
N ARG A 80 -1.55 3.19 -14.64
CA ARG A 80 -1.32 4.42 -15.39
C ARG A 80 -0.53 4.17 -16.68
N LEU A 81 0.44 3.25 -16.62
CA LEU A 81 1.40 3.05 -17.71
C LEU A 81 0.95 2.01 -18.74
N PHE A 82 0.19 1.00 -18.32
CA PHE A 82 -0.15 -0.15 -19.15
C PHE A 82 -1.66 -0.35 -19.34
N TYR A 83 -2.50 0.49 -18.72
CA TYR A 83 -3.94 0.37 -18.95
C TYR A 83 -4.29 0.88 -20.35
N THR A 84 -4.72 -0.05 -21.18
CA THR A 84 -5.39 0.25 -22.44
C THR A 84 -6.89 0.24 -22.18
N TYR A 85 -7.55 1.37 -22.44
CA TYR A 85 -9.00 1.44 -22.36
C TYR A 85 -9.64 0.41 -23.29
N VAL A 86 -10.45 -0.48 -22.72
CA VAL A 86 -11.26 -1.43 -23.48
C VAL A 86 -12.68 -0.88 -23.51
N PRO A 87 -13.19 -0.40 -24.66
CA PRO A 87 -14.57 0.04 -24.75
C PRO A 87 -15.51 -1.14 -24.45
N PRO A 88 -16.66 -0.88 -23.79
CA PRO A 88 -17.69 -1.90 -23.62
C PRO A 88 -18.14 -2.46 -24.98
N ARG A 89 -18.58 -3.72 -24.99
CA ARG A 89 -19.16 -4.33 -26.20
C ARG A 89 -20.38 -3.52 -26.69
N PRO A 90 -20.60 -3.40 -28.02
CA PRO A 90 -21.72 -2.63 -28.57
C PRO A 90 -23.09 -3.12 -28.09
N LEU A 91 -24.06 -2.21 -27.98
CA LEU A 91 -25.45 -2.55 -27.60
C LEU A 91 -26.07 -3.59 -28.54
N SER A 92 -25.85 -3.48 -29.84
CA SER A 92 -26.37 -4.45 -30.81
C SER A 92 -25.84 -5.87 -30.60
N GLU A 93 -24.63 -6.01 -30.05
CA GLU A 93 -24.08 -7.31 -29.66
C GLU A 93 -24.72 -7.83 -28.37
N ILE A 94 -25.06 -6.92 -27.44
CA ILE A 94 -25.82 -7.24 -26.23
C ILE A 94 -27.20 -7.78 -26.60
N ASP A 95 -27.92 -7.09 -27.47
CA ASP A 95 -29.27 -7.46 -27.91
C ASP A 95 -29.27 -8.83 -28.59
N ARG A 96 -28.38 -9.03 -29.57
CA ARG A 96 -28.25 -10.31 -30.27
C ARG A 96 -27.89 -11.45 -29.33
N ALA A 97 -26.99 -11.22 -28.37
CA ALA A 97 -26.62 -12.22 -27.39
C ALA A 97 -27.81 -12.55 -26.47
N LEU A 98 -28.60 -11.56 -26.08
CA LEU A 98 -29.79 -11.74 -25.24
C LEU A 98 -30.86 -12.56 -25.98
N GLU A 99 -31.18 -12.19 -27.22
CA GLU A 99 -32.14 -12.92 -28.06
C GLU A 99 -31.74 -14.39 -28.25
N ALA A 100 -30.46 -14.66 -28.48
CA ALA A 100 -29.94 -16.02 -28.62
C ALA A 100 -30.13 -16.84 -27.33
N GLN A 101 -29.92 -16.22 -26.14
CA GLN A 101 -30.17 -16.90 -24.87
C GLN A 101 -31.67 -17.14 -24.64
N VAL A 102 -32.54 -16.18 -24.98
CA VAL A 102 -33.99 -16.33 -24.88
C VAL A 102 -34.49 -17.46 -25.78
N ALA A 103 -34.05 -17.51 -27.03
CA ALA A 103 -34.40 -18.58 -27.97
C ALA A 103 -33.98 -19.96 -27.46
N LYS A 104 -32.78 -20.06 -26.86
CA LYS A 104 -32.28 -21.30 -26.25
C LYS A 104 -33.17 -21.75 -25.08
N ILE A 105 -33.57 -20.83 -24.20
CA ILE A 105 -34.45 -21.13 -23.06
C ILE A 105 -35.81 -21.63 -23.55
N ILE A 106 -36.40 -20.96 -24.54
CA ILE A 106 -37.69 -21.39 -25.12
C ILE A 106 -37.58 -22.79 -25.74
N GLY A 107 -36.48 -23.10 -26.42
CA GLY A 107 -36.21 -24.43 -26.95
C GLY A 107 -36.20 -25.51 -25.87
N LEU A 108 -35.42 -25.28 -24.80
CA LEU A 108 -35.31 -26.21 -23.67
C LEU A 108 -36.66 -26.43 -22.95
N LEU A 109 -37.45 -25.38 -22.77
CA LEU A 109 -38.77 -25.50 -22.16
C LEU A 109 -39.71 -26.38 -22.99
N ARG A 110 -39.67 -26.24 -24.32
CA ARG A 110 -40.47 -27.08 -25.23
C ARG A 110 -40.07 -28.55 -25.21
N GLU A 111 -38.79 -28.85 -25.00
CA GLU A 111 -38.31 -30.24 -24.86
C GLU A 111 -38.81 -30.91 -23.57
N VAL A 112 -39.12 -30.15 -22.52
CA VAL A 112 -39.63 -30.67 -21.24
C VAL A 112 -41.17 -30.82 -21.25
N GLU A 113 -41.87 -29.97 -21.99
CA GLU A 113 -43.34 -30.06 -22.15
C GLU A 113 -43.78 -31.17 -23.13
N ALA A 114 -42.85 -31.73 -23.92
CA ALA A 114 -43.10 -32.82 -24.89
C ALA A 114 -42.89 -34.21 -24.26
#